data_AF-A0A1I2JBU5-F1
#
_entry.id   AF-A0A1I2JBU5-F1
#
_cell.length_a   1.000
_cell.length_b   1.000
_cell.length_c   1.000
_cell.angle_alpha   90.00
_cell.angle_beta   90.00
_cell.angle_gamma   90.00
#
_symmetry.space_group_name_H-M   'P 1'
#
loop_
_entity.id
_entity.type
_entity.pdbx_description
1 polymer ?
#
loop_
_entity_poly.entity_id
_entity_poly.type
_entity_poly.pdbx_seq_one_letter_code
_entity_poly.pdbx_strand_id
1 'polypeptide(L)'
;MAEQLLRLVVWLCVLCAIFLPLERYFAVRQAQPGERQRWPDLFYYFANSLLPMLVLAVPLALAAQLSRALIPTAVPETLAALPLGQRLLLALLVGDLGAYWAHRLAHRWPPLWRFHAVHHSAAHVYFLTNTRAHPVDLLFTRLCSLLPLYVLGLAGPGVAGSATPVAVILVGSVWGFFIHANLRVRLGPLEWLLSTPAFHHWHHTRHDHVDRNFAAMLPVLDRIFGTHHLPPGWPAEYGSDTPVSNHLGGQLAAPFSPAVPAVTVDRTEN
;
A
#
# COMPACT_ATOMS: atom_id res chain seq x y z
N MET A 1 18.70 9.32 13.68
CA MET A 1 18.02 10.17 12.69
C MET A 1 18.85 10.42 11.43
N ALA A 2 20.07 10.98 11.52
CA ALA A 2 20.92 11.27 10.34
C ALA A 2 21.21 10.03 9.47
N GLU A 3 21.54 8.90 10.08
CA GLU A 3 21.78 7.63 9.36
C GLU A 3 20.53 7.13 8.60
N GLN A 4 19.35 7.22 9.23
CA GLN A 4 18.08 6.82 8.60
C GLN A 4 17.76 7.72 7.41
N LEU A 5 17.96 9.03 7.54
CA LEU A 5 17.79 9.97 6.44
C LEU A 5 18.74 9.65 5.28
N LEU A 6 20.01 9.37 5.58
CA LEU A 6 20.97 8.95 4.55
C LEU A 6 20.53 7.67 3.83
N ARG A 7 20.07 6.65 4.57
CA ARG A 7 19.54 5.41 3.99
C ARG A 7 18.35 5.67 3.07
N LEU A 8 17.43 6.56 3.46
CA LEU A 8 16.28 6.95 2.63
C LEU A 8 16.69 7.73 1.38
N VAL A 9 17.70 8.60 1.47
CA VAL A 9 18.25 9.30 0.30
C VAL A 9 18.89 8.31 -0.67
N VAL A 10 19.73 7.40 -0.16
CA VAL A 10 20.35 6.34 -0.99
C VAL A 10 19.28 5.48 -1.64
N TRP A 11 18.26 5.06 -0.89
CA TRP A 11 17.16 4.27 -1.43
C TRP A 11 16.37 5.03 -2.52
N LEU A 12 16.11 6.33 -2.31
CA LEU A 12 15.46 7.17 -3.33
C LEU A 12 16.32 7.27 -4.60
N CYS A 13 17.63 7.41 -4.47
CA CYS A 13 18.54 7.40 -5.61
C CYS A 13 18.48 6.07 -6.37
N VAL A 14 18.42 4.94 -5.68
CA VAL A 14 18.27 3.61 -6.29
C VAL A 14 16.92 3.50 -7.02
N LEU A 15 15.82 3.89 -6.38
CA LEU A 15 14.50 3.90 -7.00
C LEU A 15 14.48 4.78 -8.25
N CYS A 16 15.05 5.99 -8.18
CA CYS A 16 15.16 6.89 -9.31
C CYS A 16 16.00 6.29 -10.45
N ALA A 17 17.14 5.66 -10.13
CA ALA A 17 17.99 5.02 -11.12
C ALA A 17 17.30 3.85 -11.85
N ILE A 18 16.34 3.19 -11.20
CA ILE A 18 15.54 2.10 -11.77
C ILE A 18 14.32 2.65 -12.53
N PHE A 19 13.45 3.40 -11.84
CA PHE A 19 12.14 3.75 -12.36
C PHE A 19 12.16 4.94 -13.32
N LEU A 20 13.02 5.95 -13.16
CA LEU A 20 13.05 7.08 -14.10
C LEU A 20 13.37 6.66 -15.55
N PRO A 21 14.39 5.82 -15.84
CA PRO A 21 14.60 5.36 -17.21
C PRO A 21 13.46 4.46 -17.68
N LEU A 22 12.95 3.57 -16.83
CA LEU A 22 11.84 2.69 -17.22
C LEU A 22 10.58 3.49 -17.57
N GLU A 23 10.19 4.46 -16.75
CA GLU A 23 9.04 5.32 -17.02
C GLU A 23 9.31 6.26 -18.20
N ARG A 24 10.55 6.67 -18.47
CA ARG A 24 10.86 7.46 -19.66
C ARG A 24 10.63 6.69 -20.96
N TYR A 25 11.00 5.41 -21.01
CA TYR A 25 10.97 4.63 -22.25
C TYR A 25 9.73 3.75 -22.40
N PHE A 26 9.13 3.30 -21.30
CA PHE A 26 8.03 2.33 -21.29
C PHE A 26 6.73 2.85 -20.66
N ALA A 27 6.58 4.17 -20.52
CA ALA A 27 5.41 4.75 -19.88
C ALA A 27 4.09 4.55 -20.61
N VAL A 28 3.03 4.33 -19.81
CA VAL A 28 1.64 4.39 -20.28
C VAL A 28 1.38 5.78 -20.82
N ARG A 29 1.69 6.81 -20.02
CA ARG A 29 1.50 8.23 -20.34
C ARG A 29 2.84 8.97 -20.28
N GLN A 30 3.21 9.67 -21.35
CA GLN A 30 4.49 10.39 -21.42
C GLN A 30 4.51 11.69 -20.58
N ALA A 31 3.33 12.20 -20.22
CA ALA A 31 3.22 13.38 -19.37
C ALA A 31 3.75 13.10 -17.96
N GLN A 32 4.69 13.94 -17.52
CA GLN A 32 5.34 13.85 -16.21
C GLN A 32 4.49 14.57 -15.14
N PRO A 33 4.55 14.13 -13.87
CA PRO A 33 3.86 14.80 -12.78
C PRO A 33 4.38 16.24 -12.60
N GLY A 34 3.46 17.19 -12.47
CA GLY A 34 3.80 18.59 -12.20
C GLY A 34 4.43 18.78 -10.82
N GLU A 35 5.04 19.95 -10.58
CA GLU A 35 5.70 20.26 -9.30
C GLU A 35 4.74 20.19 -8.10
N ARG A 36 3.49 20.58 -8.30
CA ARG A 36 2.42 20.52 -7.28
C ARG A 36 2.12 19.09 -6.82
N GLN A 37 2.46 18.08 -7.61
CA GLN A 37 2.35 16.69 -7.21
C GLN A 37 3.70 16.14 -6.68
N ARG A 38 4.81 16.41 -7.40
CA ARG A 38 6.14 15.88 -7.05
C ARG A 38 6.62 16.28 -5.65
N TRP A 39 6.40 17.52 -5.22
CA TRP A 39 6.86 17.98 -3.91
C TRP A 39 6.14 17.31 -2.74
N PRO A 40 4.79 17.23 -2.71
CA PRO A 40 4.08 16.40 -1.74
C PRO A 40 4.52 14.94 -1.78
N ASP A 41 4.71 14.34 -2.95
CA ASP A 41 5.10 12.93 -3.07
C ASP A 41 6.50 12.68 -2.46
N LEU A 42 7.45 13.60 -2.66
CA LEU A 42 8.76 13.57 -1.99
C LEU A 42 8.64 13.75 -0.47
N PHE A 43 7.81 14.68 0.01
CA PHE A 43 7.57 14.83 1.44
C PHE A 43 7.03 13.53 2.04
N TYR A 44 6.01 12.95 1.40
CA TYR A 44 5.40 11.73 1.87
C TYR A 44 6.37 10.55 1.80
N TYR A 45 7.24 10.46 0.80
CA TYR A 45 8.30 9.45 0.76
C TYR A 45 9.12 9.43 2.06
N PHE A 46 9.61 10.60 2.53
CA PHE A 46 10.37 10.67 3.77
C PHE A 46 9.50 10.46 5.00
N ALA A 47 8.37 11.16 5.10
CA ALA A 47 7.48 11.08 6.26
C ALA A 47 6.95 9.65 6.47
N ASN A 48 6.44 9.03 5.42
CA ASN A 48 5.82 7.70 5.47
C ASN A 48 6.84 6.57 5.56
N SER A 49 8.14 6.83 5.31
CA SER A 49 9.19 5.85 5.57
C SER A 49 9.66 5.86 7.03
N LEU A 50 9.59 7.01 7.71
CA LEU A 50 10.04 7.16 9.10
C LEU A 50 8.93 6.89 10.12
N LEU A 51 7.71 7.37 9.85
CA LEU A 51 6.60 7.30 10.82
C LEU A 51 6.24 5.87 11.25
N PRO A 52 6.10 4.87 10.35
CA PRO A 52 5.77 3.50 10.77
C PRO A 52 6.77 2.91 11.75
N MET A 53 8.06 3.18 11.56
CA MET A 53 9.12 2.70 12.45
C MET A 53 8.99 3.28 13.86
N LEU A 54 8.55 4.54 13.98
CA LEU A 54 8.38 5.23 15.25
C LEU A 54 7.08 4.86 15.96
N VAL A 55 6.00 4.67 15.19
CA VAL A 55 4.64 4.55 15.74
C VAL A 55 4.21 3.10 15.92
N LEU A 56 4.58 2.19 15.02
CA LEU A 56 4.02 0.83 15.01
C LEU A 56 4.78 -0.16 15.92
N ALA A 57 6.01 0.16 16.34
CA ALA A 57 6.83 -0.76 17.13
C ALA A 57 6.15 -1.19 18.45
N VAL A 58 5.62 -0.22 19.21
CA VAL A 58 4.95 -0.47 20.50
C VAL A 58 3.64 -1.27 20.34
N PRO A 59 2.65 -0.86 19.51
CA PRO A 59 1.41 -1.62 19.39
C PRO A 59 1.62 -3.04 18.85
N LEU A 60 2.57 -3.25 17.94
CA LEU A 60 2.89 -4.59 17.45
C LEU A 60 3.56 -5.46 18.53
N ALA A 61 4.45 -4.90 19.34
CA ALA A 61 5.04 -5.60 20.48
C ALA A 61 3.98 -5.97 21.53
N LEU A 62 3.07 -5.04 21.86
CA LEU A 62 1.96 -5.30 22.78
C LEU A 62 1.03 -6.39 22.23
N ALA A 63 0.68 -6.33 20.95
CA ALA A 63 -0.14 -7.35 20.31
C ALA A 63 0.53 -8.74 20.38
N ALA A 64 1.83 -8.83 20.11
CA ALA A 64 2.59 -10.08 20.23
C ALA A 64 2.72 -10.57 21.67
N GLN A 65 2.71 -9.68 22.67
CA GLN A 65 2.72 -10.08 24.08
C GLN A 65 1.36 -10.59 24.53
N LEU A 66 0.29 -9.87 24.18
CA LEU A 66 -1.08 -10.23 24.51
C LEU A 66 -1.51 -11.52 23.81
N SER A 67 -1.07 -11.76 22.56
CA SER A 67 -1.42 -12.97 21.82
C SER A 67 -0.93 -14.24 22.52
N ARG A 68 0.17 -14.19 23.30
CA ARG A 68 0.65 -15.35 24.09
C ARG A 68 -0.33 -15.82 25.14
N ALA A 69 -1.20 -14.94 25.63
CA ALA A 69 -2.24 -15.30 26.60
C ALA A 69 -3.55 -15.76 25.93
N LEU A 70 -3.75 -15.40 24.65
CA LEU A 70 -5.02 -15.60 23.94
C LEU A 70 -4.98 -16.73 22.90
N ILE A 71 -3.79 -17.06 22.40
CA ILE A 71 -3.60 -18.05 21.33
C ILE A 71 -2.84 -19.25 21.90
N PRO A 72 -3.32 -20.49 21.65
CA PRO A 72 -2.61 -21.70 22.06
C PRO A 72 -1.17 -21.70 21.53
N THR A 73 -0.20 -22.01 22.38
CA THR A 73 1.23 -21.98 22.04
C THR A 73 1.59 -22.88 20.85
N ALA A 74 0.81 -23.95 20.63
CA ALA A 74 0.93 -24.82 19.48
C ALA A 74 0.86 -24.07 18.13
N VAL A 75 0.10 -22.97 18.03
CA VAL A 75 -0.03 -22.19 16.78
C VAL A 75 1.30 -21.53 16.40
N PRO A 76 1.88 -20.60 17.19
CA PRO A 76 3.14 -19.98 16.85
C PRO A 76 4.30 -20.98 16.77
N GLU A 77 4.29 -22.06 17.57
CA GLU A 77 5.29 -23.13 17.48
C GLU A 77 5.24 -23.87 16.14
N THR A 78 4.03 -24.25 15.69
CA THR A 78 3.84 -24.91 14.38
C THR A 78 4.28 -24.00 13.24
N LEU A 79 3.92 -22.72 13.29
CA LEU A 79 4.31 -21.75 12.27
C LEU A 79 5.82 -21.45 12.28
N ALA A 80 6.44 -21.43 13.45
CA ALA A 80 7.89 -21.27 13.58
C ALA A 80 8.66 -22.48 13.03
N ALA A 81 8.09 -23.68 13.13
CA ALA A 81 8.66 -24.93 12.61
C ALA A 81 8.60 -25.06 11.08
N LEU A 82 7.82 -24.21 10.39
CA LEU A 82 7.79 -24.20 8.92
C LEU A 82 9.17 -23.86 8.34
N PRO A 83 9.57 -24.52 7.23
CA PRO A 83 10.70 -24.09 6.42
C PRO A 83 10.61 -22.60 6.08
N LEU A 84 11.76 -21.91 6.03
CA LEU A 84 11.81 -20.46 5.85
C LEU A 84 10.98 -19.98 4.65
N GLY A 85 11.08 -20.66 3.50
CA GLY A 85 10.31 -20.30 2.29
C GLY A 85 8.80 -20.37 2.50
N GLN A 86 8.30 -21.41 3.17
CA GLN A 86 6.87 -21.56 3.48
C GLN A 86 6.40 -20.48 4.46
N ARG A 87 7.22 -20.18 5.48
CA ARG A 87 6.93 -19.11 6.44
C ARG A 87 6.87 -17.73 5.78
N LEU A 88 7.79 -17.44 4.85
CA LEU A 88 7.79 -16.19 4.10
C LEU A 88 6.57 -16.07 3.17
N LEU A 89 6.23 -17.12 2.42
CA LEU A 89 5.03 -17.14 1.58
C LEU A 89 3.76 -16.95 2.39
N LEU A 90 3.64 -17.64 3.53
CA LEU A 90 2.51 -17.48 4.44
C LEU A 90 2.44 -16.04 4.99
N ALA A 91 3.57 -15.46 5.38
CA ALA A 91 3.59 -14.10 5.90
C ALA A 91 3.25 -13.04 4.83
N LEU A 92 3.67 -13.24 3.58
CA LEU A 92 3.25 -12.39 2.46
C LEU A 92 1.74 -12.50 2.22
N LEU A 93 1.19 -13.72 2.21
CA LEU A 93 -0.25 -13.94 2.05
C LEU A 93 -1.07 -13.30 3.18
N VAL A 94 -0.69 -13.57 4.44
CA VAL A 94 -1.39 -13.02 5.61
C VAL A 94 -1.25 -11.49 5.65
N GLY A 95 -0.07 -10.96 5.33
CA GLY A 95 0.18 -9.53 5.28
C GLY A 95 -0.61 -8.82 4.19
N ASP A 96 -0.71 -9.42 2.99
CA ASP A 96 -1.49 -8.87 1.87
C ASP A 96 -3.00 -9.00 2.14
N LEU A 97 -3.46 -10.06 2.79
CA LEU A 97 -4.86 -10.19 3.23
C LEU A 97 -5.26 -9.09 4.23
N GLY A 98 -4.40 -8.80 5.21
CA GLY A 98 -4.61 -7.70 6.16
C GLY A 98 -4.61 -6.33 5.47
N ALA A 99 -3.69 -6.11 4.53
CA ALA A 99 -3.64 -4.89 3.72
C ALA A 99 -4.88 -4.74 2.82
N TYR A 100 -5.30 -5.82 2.16
CA TYR A 100 -6.49 -5.86 1.29
C TYR A 100 -7.74 -5.38 2.01
N TRP A 101 -8.00 -5.90 3.22
CA TRP A 101 -9.19 -5.51 3.98
C TRP A 101 -9.10 -4.09 4.53
N ALA A 102 -7.92 -3.64 4.96
CA ALA A 102 -7.72 -2.26 5.37
C ALA A 102 -7.97 -1.29 4.22
N HIS A 103 -7.44 -1.63 3.04
CA HIS A 103 -7.58 -0.84 1.84
C HIS A 103 -9.04 -0.78 1.36
N ARG A 104 -9.72 -1.94 1.30
CA ARG A 104 -11.15 -2.00 0.99
C ARG A 104 -11.99 -1.21 1.99
N LEU A 105 -11.67 -1.29 3.29
CA LEU A 105 -12.37 -0.50 4.31
C LEU A 105 -12.11 1.00 4.13
N ALA A 106 -10.89 1.39 3.73
CA ALA A 106 -10.53 2.77 3.45
C ALA A 106 -11.34 3.36 2.30
N HIS A 107 -11.66 2.55 1.28
CA HIS A 107 -12.59 2.94 0.21
C HIS A 107 -14.04 3.05 0.68
N ARG A 108 -14.51 2.07 1.46
CA ARG A 108 -15.94 1.93 1.77
C ARG A 108 -16.39 2.82 2.93
N TRP A 109 -15.55 3.06 3.93
CA TRP A 109 -15.90 3.80 5.14
C TRP A 109 -15.50 5.28 5.04
N PRO A 110 -16.46 6.25 4.99
CA PRO A 110 -16.17 7.66 4.72
C PRO A 110 -15.09 8.32 5.61
N PRO A 111 -15.00 8.03 6.93
CA PRO A 111 -13.93 8.56 7.77
C PRO A 111 -12.52 8.15 7.31
N LEU A 112 -12.31 6.90 6.89
CA LEU A 112 -11.02 6.46 6.36
C LEU A 112 -10.77 6.97 4.94
N TRP A 113 -11.83 7.02 4.12
CA TRP A 113 -11.73 7.55 2.75
C TRP A 113 -11.18 8.97 2.73
N ARG A 114 -11.50 9.82 3.71
CA ARG A 114 -10.96 11.20 3.79
C ARG A 114 -9.43 11.23 3.82
N PHE A 115 -8.81 10.25 4.47
CA PHE A 115 -7.36 10.12 4.51
C PHE A 115 -6.83 9.44 3.25
N HIS A 116 -7.52 8.39 2.80
CA HIS A 116 -7.13 7.62 1.62
C HIS A 116 -7.30 8.39 0.30
N ALA A 117 -8.23 9.34 0.22
CA ALA A 117 -8.42 10.21 -0.94
C ALA A 117 -7.16 11.04 -1.26
N VAL A 118 -6.27 11.28 -0.29
CA VAL A 118 -4.96 11.90 -0.56
C VAL A 118 -4.14 11.03 -1.52
N HIS A 119 -4.21 9.71 -1.37
CA HIS A 119 -3.59 8.75 -2.29
C HIS A 119 -4.22 8.84 -3.68
N HIS A 120 -5.55 8.72 -3.75
CA HIS A 120 -6.33 8.89 -4.99
C HIS A 120 -6.46 10.33 -5.49
N SER A 121 -5.64 11.27 -5.01
CA SER A 121 -5.62 12.64 -5.55
C SER A 121 -4.56 12.83 -6.64
N ALA A 122 -3.72 11.83 -6.88
CA ALA A 122 -2.71 11.87 -7.93
C ALA A 122 -3.37 11.84 -9.32
N ALA A 123 -3.25 12.93 -10.08
CA ALA A 123 -3.67 12.97 -11.47
C ALA A 123 -2.72 12.19 -12.40
N HIS A 124 -1.49 11.96 -11.95
CA HIS A 124 -0.49 11.13 -12.62
C HIS A 124 -0.02 10.03 -11.68
N VAL A 125 -0.26 8.77 -12.04
CA VAL A 125 0.28 7.61 -11.32
C VAL A 125 1.67 7.29 -11.85
N TYR A 126 2.66 7.26 -10.95
CA TYR A 126 4.05 6.89 -11.20
C TYR A 126 4.67 6.29 -9.93
N PHE A 127 5.91 5.79 -9.98
CA PHE A 127 6.45 4.97 -8.88
C PHE A 127 6.35 5.63 -7.49
N LEU A 128 6.58 6.95 -7.39
CA LEU A 128 6.53 7.66 -6.10
C LEU A 128 5.11 7.92 -5.57
N THR A 129 4.08 7.77 -6.42
CA THR A 129 2.67 7.78 -6.00
C THR A 129 2.40 6.73 -4.91
N ASN A 130 3.15 5.62 -4.91
CA ASN A 130 3.14 4.60 -3.84
C ASN A 130 3.24 5.20 -2.42
N THR A 131 4.05 6.25 -2.26
CA THR A 131 4.25 6.86 -0.94
C THR A 131 3.31 8.02 -0.66
N ARG A 132 2.60 8.56 -1.66
CA ARG A 132 1.61 9.63 -1.51
C ARG A 132 0.40 9.09 -0.75
N ALA A 133 0.44 9.15 0.57
CA ALA A 133 -0.65 8.72 1.43
C ALA A 133 -0.65 9.57 2.69
N HIS A 134 -1.84 9.87 3.22
CA HIS A 134 -1.92 10.51 4.51
C HIS A 134 -1.33 9.60 5.61
N PRO A 135 -0.56 10.12 6.59
CA PRO A 135 0.06 9.27 7.61
C PRO A 135 -0.89 8.35 8.36
N VAL A 136 -2.11 8.81 8.67
CA VAL A 136 -3.16 7.98 9.28
C VAL A 136 -3.54 6.78 8.41
N ASP A 137 -3.73 7.01 7.11
CA ASP A 137 -4.08 5.95 6.15
C ASP A 137 -2.95 4.92 6.01
N LEU A 138 -1.72 5.41 5.88
CA LEU A 138 -0.53 4.57 5.82
C LEU A 138 -0.36 3.74 7.11
N LEU A 139 -0.45 4.37 8.29
CA LEU A 139 -0.28 3.68 9.57
C LEU A 139 -1.38 2.65 9.79
N PHE A 140 -2.62 2.97 9.44
CA PHE A 140 -3.75 2.04 9.51
C PHE A 140 -3.52 0.82 8.63
N THR A 141 -3.23 1.02 7.33
CA THR A 141 -3.01 -0.07 6.38
C THR A 141 -1.80 -0.93 6.77
N ARG A 142 -0.70 -0.30 7.22
CA ARG A 142 0.49 -1.03 7.71
C ARG A 142 0.21 -1.79 9.00
N LEU A 143 -0.55 -1.23 9.93
CA LEU A 143 -0.94 -1.92 11.16
C LEU A 143 -1.78 -3.15 10.82
N CYS A 144 -2.79 -3.04 9.97
CA CYS A 144 -3.63 -4.18 9.56
C CYS A 144 -2.85 -5.25 8.79
N SER A 145 -1.84 -4.87 8.01
CA SER A 145 -0.95 -5.82 7.33
C SER A 145 -0.03 -6.56 8.31
N LEU A 146 0.56 -5.87 9.28
CA LEU A 146 1.56 -6.44 10.18
C LEU A 146 0.95 -7.13 11.41
N LEU A 147 -0.15 -6.60 11.95
CA LEU A 147 -0.75 -7.09 13.19
C LEU A 147 -1.03 -8.61 13.19
N PRO A 148 -1.64 -9.20 12.15
CA PRO A 148 -1.87 -10.64 12.11
C PRO A 148 -0.57 -11.45 12.15
N LEU A 149 0.53 -10.93 11.58
CA LEU A 149 1.83 -11.60 11.60
C LEU A 149 2.39 -11.69 13.02
N TYR A 150 2.27 -10.62 13.80
CA TYR A 150 2.71 -10.58 15.20
C TYR A 150 1.81 -11.43 16.11
N VAL A 151 0.49 -11.41 15.86
CA VAL A 151 -0.48 -12.21 16.60
C VAL A 151 -0.24 -13.71 16.38
N LEU A 152 -0.01 -14.13 15.14
CA LEU A 152 0.26 -15.54 14.78
C LEU A 152 1.68 -16.00 15.15
N GLY A 153 2.56 -15.11 15.61
CA GLY A 153 3.97 -15.44 15.88
C GLY A 153 4.84 -15.60 14.64
N LEU A 154 4.36 -15.19 13.46
CA LEU A 154 5.15 -15.10 12.23
C LEU A 154 6.16 -13.92 12.29
N ALA A 155 5.92 -12.95 13.17
CA ALA A 155 6.80 -11.82 13.46
C ALA A 155 7.03 -11.68 14.97
N GLY A 156 8.26 -11.35 15.39
CA GLY A 156 8.58 -11.15 16.81
C GLY A 156 10.09 -11.23 17.13
N PRO A 157 10.48 -11.01 18.40
CA PRO A 157 11.88 -10.94 18.82
C PRO A 157 12.62 -12.29 18.83
N GLY A 158 11.95 -13.41 18.54
CA GLY A 158 12.58 -14.73 18.47
C GLY A 158 13.33 -14.98 17.14
N VAL A 159 14.26 -15.93 17.15
CA VAL A 159 15.13 -16.30 15.99
C VAL A 159 14.33 -16.66 14.73
N ALA A 160 13.12 -17.20 14.87
CA ALA A 160 12.24 -17.52 13.75
C ALA A 160 11.45 -16.30 13.18
N GLY A 161 11.36 -15.19 13.91
CA GLY A 161 10.39 -14.11 13.67
C GLY A 161 10.95 -12.74 13.31
N SER A 162 12.26 -12.53 13.28
CA SER A 162 12.85 -11.22 12.93
C SER A 162 12.99 -11.00 11.42
N ALA A 163 13.33 -12.05 10.66
CA ALA A 163 13.53 -11.95 9.22
C ALA A 163 12.22 -11.81 8.42
N THR A 164 11.15 -12.46 8.88
CA THR A 164 9.84 -12.50 8.21
C THR A 164 9.19 -11.11 8.04
N PRO A 165 8.99 -10.30 9.11
CA PRO A 165 8.40 -8.96 8.95
C PRO A 165 9.29 -8.04 8.11
N VAL A 166 10.62 -8.17 8.20
CA VAL A 166 11.55 -7.42 7.34
C VAL A 166 11.35 -7.79 5.87
N ALA A 167 11.25 -9.08 5.55
CA ALA A 167 11.00 -9.54 4.20
C ALA A 167 9.65 -9.06 3.65
N VAL A 168 8.57 -9.15 4.44
CA VAL A 168 7.24 -8.64 4.05
C VAL A 168 7.29 -7.14 3.78
N ILE A 169 7.95 -6.35 4.65
CA ILE A 169 8.09 -4.90 4.47
C ILE A 169 8.92 -4.59 3.22
N LEU A 170 10.05 -5.27 3.01
CA LEU A 170 10.92 -5.04 1.87
C LEU A 170 10.23 -5.40 0.55
N VAL A 171 9.72 -6.63 0.44
CA VAL A 171 9.00 -7.10 -0.75
C VAL A 171 7.78 -6.21 -1.00
N GLY A 172 6.99 -5.91 0.03
CA GLY A 172 5.86 -4.98 -0.03
C GLY A 172 6.22 -3.60 -0.52
N SER A 173 7.34 -3.05 -0.09
CA SER A 173 7.73 -1.71 -0.48
C SER A 173 8.20 -1.68 -1.93
N VAL A 174 9.06 -2.62 -2.34
CA VAL A 174 9.52 -2.74 -3.73
C VAL A 174 8.34 -3.00 -4.67
N TRP A 175 7.44 -3.92 -4.29
CA TRP A 175 6.26 -4.24 -5.09
C TRP A 175 5.30 -3.05 -5.19
N GLY A 176 5.11 -2.31 -4.10
CA GLY A 176 4.33 -1.07 -4.08
C GLY A 176 4.86 -0.03 -5.07
N PHE A 177 6.18 0.23 -5.09
CA PHE A 177 6.78 1.11 -6.10
C PHE A 177 6.58 0.59 -7.52
N PHE A 178 6.69 -0.73 -7.71
CA PHE A 178 6.49 -1.35 -9.02
C PHE A 178 5.06 -1.21 -9.54
N ILE A 179 4.03 -1.55 -8.76
CA ILE A 179 2.63 -1.50 -9.21
C ILE A 179 2.12 -0.07 -9.45
N HIS A 180 2.72 0.93 -8.83
CA HIS A 180 2.43 2.34 -9.11
C HIS A 180 3.26 2.90 -10.26
N ALA A 181 4.32 2.21 -10.68
CA ALA A 181 5.19 2.72 -11.73
C ALA A 181 4.39 2.94 -13.02
N ASN A 182 4.64 4.07 -13.67
CA ASN A 182 4.04 4.40 -14.96
C ASN A 182 4.70 3.53 -16.04
N LEU A 183 4.37 2.24 -16.07
CA LEU A 183 4.95 1.25 -16.98
C LEU A 183 3.85 0.46 -17.66
N ARG A 184 3.99 0.22 -18.96
CA ARG A 184 3.05 -0.59 -19.76
C ARG A 184 3.19 -2.09 -19.50
N VAL A 185 3.22 -2.51 -18.24
CA VAL A 185 3.44 -3.90 -17.86
C VAL A 185 2.11 -4.61 -17.65
N ARG A 186 1.92 -5.67 -18.42
CA ARG A 186 0.88 -6.68 -18.29
C ARG A 186 1.55 -8.05 -18.40
N LEU A 187 1.26 -8.95 -17.46
CA LEU A 187 1.92 -10.26 -17.37
C LEU A 187 1.04 -11.43 -17.83
N GLY A 188 -0.14 -11.13 -18.41
CA GLY A 188 -1.04 -12.15 -18.95
C GLY A 188 -1.51 -13.12 -17.85
N PRO A 189 -1.33 -14.45 -17.99
CA PRO A 189 -1.77 -15.41 -16.99
C PRO A 189 -1.18 -15.20 -15.58
N LEU A 190 0.00 -14.59 -15.46
CA LEU A 190 0.59 -14.32 -14.14
C LEU A 190 -0.20 -13.25 -13.35
N GLU A 191 -1.03 -12.44 -14.01
CA GLU A 191 -1.90 -11.43 -13.38
C GLU A 191 -3.02 -12.04 -12.54
N TRP A 192 -3.17 -13.38 -12.59
CA TRP A 192 -3.99 -14.12 -11.64
C TRP A 192 -3.41 -14.17 -10.23
N LEU A 193 -2.08 -14.16 -10.13
CA LEU A 193 -1.36 -14.34 -8.87
C LEU A 193 -0.63 -13.08 -8.43
N LEU A 194 -0.13 -12.29 -9.37
CA LEU A 194 0.73 -11.15 -9.12
C LEU A 194 0.12 -9.88 -9.69
N SER A 195 -0.04 -8.86 -8.86
CA SER A 195 -0.49 -7.53 -9.30
C SER A 195 0.54 -6.88 -10.22
N THR A 196 0.04 -6.10 -11.17
CA THR A 196 0.84 -5.39 -12.16
C THR A 196 0.53 -3.89 -12.13
N PRO A 197 1.36 -3.06 -12.78
CA PRO A 197 1.00 -1.69 -13.08
C PRO A 197 -0.39 -1.56 -13.71
N ALA A 198 -0.74 -2.43 -14.66
CA ALA A 198 -2.08 -2.41 -15.25
C ALA A 198 -3.19 -2.64 -14.21
N PHE A 199 -3.04 -3.64 -13.33
CA PHE A 199 -3.99 -3.92 -12.27
C PHE A 199 -4.18 -2.74 -11.32
N HIS A 200 -3.09 -2.15 -10.85
CA HIS A 200 -3.16 -1.08 -9.85
C HIS A 200 -3.48 0.29 -10.47
N HIS A 201 -3.18 0.53 -11.75
CA HIS A 201 -3.67 1.73 -12.43
C HIS A 201 -5.21 1.72 -12.52
N TRP A 202 -5.83 0.57 -12.78
CA TRP A 202 -7.29 0.43 -12.74
C TRP A 202 -7.88 0.71 -11.36
N HIS A 203 -7.15 0.44 -10.28
CA HIS A 203 -7.55 0.86 -8.95
C HIS A 203 -7.58 2.40 -8.80
N HIS A 204 -6.64 3.12 -9.42
CA HIS A 204 -6.53 4.58 -9.41
C HIS A 204 -7.44 5.30 -10.42
N THR A 205 -8.33 4.57 -11.12
CA THR A 205 -9.32 5.13 -12.03
C THR A 205 -10.19 6.19 -11.35
N ARG A 206 -10.45 7.31 -12.04
CA ARG A 206 -11.25 8.40 -11.48
C ARG A 206 -12.75 8.11 -11.46
N HIS A 207 -13.26 7.50 -12.53
CA HIS A 207 -14.71 7.38 -12.78
C HIS A 207 -15.14 5.96 -13.16
N ASP A 208 -14.30 5.23 -13.89
CA ASP A 208 -14.66 3.96 -14.50
C ASP A 208 -14.30 2.79 -13.60
N HIS A 209 -15.28 2.03 -13.09
CA HIS A 209 -15.09 0.88 -12.20
C HIS A 209 -14.23 1.19 -10.96
N VAL A 210 -14.56 2.27 -10.25
CA VAL A 210 -13.95 2.61 -8.96
C VAL A 210 -14.22 1.52 -7.90
N ASP A 211 -13.51 1.58 -6.77
CA ASP A 211 -13.62 0.63 -5.66
C ASP A 211 -13.35 -0.84 -6.10
N ARG A 212 -12.30 -1.03 -6.90
CA ARG A 212 -11.79 -2.33 -7.36
C ARG A 212 -10.31 -2.48 -7.05
N ASN A 213 -9.79 -3.71 -7.13
CA ASN A 213 -8.36 -4.03 -7.12
C ASN A 213 -7.60 -3.56 -5.87
N PHE A 214 -8.04 -4.00 -4.69
CA PHE A 214 -7.48 -3.56 -3.40
C PHE A 214 -6.19 -4.29 -3.00
N ALA A 215 -5.91 -5.48 -3.55
CA ALA A 215 -4.71 -6.23 -3.18
C ALA A 215 -3.44 -5.52 -3.66
N ALA A 216 -2.43 -5.45 -2.79
CA ALA A 216 -1.16 -4.85 -3.16
C ALA A 216 -0.33 -5.84 -3.99
N MET A 217 -0.35 -7.13 -3.65
CA MET A 217 0.45 -8.16 -4.33
C MET A 217 -0.35 -9.24 -5.04
N LEU A 218 -1.42 -9.73 -4.41
CA LEU A 218 -2.09 -10.97 -4.79
C LEU A 218 -3.53 -10.69 -5.27
N PRO A 219 -3.76 -10.39 -6.57
CA PRO A 219 -5.09 -10.21 -7.16
C PRO A 219 -6.07 -11.37 -6.94
N VAL A 220 -5.58 -12.55 -6.54
CA VAL A 220 -6.43 -13.67 -6.11
C VAL A 220 -7.38 -13.25 -4.98
N LEU A 221 -6.98 -12.35 -4.08
CA LEU A 221 -7.84 -11.82 -3.02
C LEU A 221 -9.02 -11.06 -3.63
N ASP A 222 -8.75 -10.16 -4.58
CA ASP A 222 -9.80 -9.45 -5.31
C ASP A 222 -10.73 -10.38 -6.08
N ARG A 223 -10.22 -11.51 -6.60
CA ARG A 223 -11.05 -12.51 -7.27
C ARG A 223 -11.95 -13.25 -6.28
N ILE A 224 -11.39 -13.69 -5.15
CA ILE A 224 -12.14 -14.38 -4.08
C ILE A 224 -13.25 -13.48 -3.53
N PHE A 225 -12.98 -12.19 -3.39
CA PHE A 225 -13.88 -11.24 -2.75
C PHE A 225 -14.69 -10.35 -3.72
N GLY A 226 -14.65 -10.65 -5.02
CA GLY A 226 -15.50 -10.03 -6.05
C GLY A 226 -15.14 -8.59 -6.44
N THR A 227 -13.89 -8.18 -6.29
CA THR A 227 -13.42 -6.80 -6.53
C THR A 227 -12.39 -6.69 -7.65
N HIS A 228 -12.08 -7.78 -8.35
CA HIS A 228 -11.12 -7.80 -9.45
C HIS A 228 -11.68 -7.17 -10.74
N HIS A 229 -10.93 -6.23 -11.33
CA HIS A 229 -11.25 -5.58 -12.59
C HIS A 229 -9.97 -5.31 -13.42
N LEU A 230 -9.78 -5.98 -14.56
CA LEU A 230 -8.59 -5.80 -15.40
C LEU A 230 -8.88 -5.99 -16.89
N PRO A 231 -9.53 -5.02 -17.56
CA PRO A 231 -9.74 -5.08 -19.00
C PRO A 231 -8.43 -4.84 -19.78
N PRO A 232 -8.39 -5.15 -21.10
CA PRO A 232 -7.19 -5.01 -21.94
C PRO A 232 -6.63 -3.58 -22.09
N GLY A 233 -7.42 -2.54 -21.78
CA GLY A 233 -7.04 -1.12 -21.88
C GLY A 233 -6.56 -0.49 -20.58
N TRP A 234 -6.20 0.80 -20.61
CA TRP A 234 -5.82 1.57 -19.42
C TRP A 234 -6.94 2.53 -19.03
N PRO A 235 -7.07 2.91 -17.74
CA PRO A 235 -8.04 3.93 -17.32
C PRO A 235 -7.86 5.22 -18.11
N ALA A 236 -8.97 5.86 -18.48
CA ALA A 236 -8.95 7.12 -19.22
C ALA A 236 -8.36 8.28 -18.39
N GLU A 237 -8.64 8.28 -17.08
CA GLU A 237 -8.21 9.31 -16.14
C GLU A 237 -7.89 8.69 -14.77
N TYR A 238 -6.96 9.31 -14.04
CA TYR A 238 -6.63 8.94 -12.67
C TYR A 238 -7.09 10.01 -11.68
N GLY A 239 -7.27 9.59 -10.45
CA GLY A 239 -7.58 10.47 -9.33
C GLY A 239 -8.93 10.14 -8.71
N SER A 240 -9.59 11.14 -8.12
CA SER A 240 -10.92 11.01 -7.54
C SER A 240 -11.67 12.32 -7.58
N ASP A 241 -12.99 12.25 -7.45
CA ASP A 241 -13.87 13.42 -7.32
C ASP A 241 -13.88 14.04 -5.93
N THR A 242 -13.20 13.41 -4.96
CA THR A 242 -13.05 13.97 -3.62
C THR A 242 -12.09 15.14 -3.65
N PRO A 243 -12.50 16.36 -3.26
CA PRO A 243 -11.62 17.51 -3.27
C PRO A 243 -10.46 17.31 -2.29
N VAL A 244 -9.23 17.31 -2.82
CA VAL A 244 -8.00 17.27 -2.03
C VAL A 244 -7.18 18.52 -2.32
N SER A 245 -6.63 19.14 -1.28
CA SER A 245 -5.82 20.35 -1.43
C SER A 245 -4.59 20.09 -2.31
N ASN A 246 -4.24 21.08 -3.13
CA ASN A 246 -3.00 21.07 -3.91
C ASN A 246 -1.75 21.41 -3.07
N HIS A 247 -1.93 21.78 -1.81
CA HIS A 247 -0.84 22.10 -0.89
C HIS A 247 -0.76 21.09 0.24
N LEU A 248 0.46 20.76 0.66
CA LEU A 248 0.73 19.72 1.65
C LEU A 248 0.00 19.96 2.98
N GLY A 249 0.01 21.19 3.50
CA GLY A 249 -0.69 21.51 4.76
C GLY A 249 -2.19 21.22 4.70
N GLY A 250 -2.83 21.50 3.55
CA GLY A 250 -4.23 21.18 3.34
C GLY A 250 -4.47 19.67 3.22
N GLN A 251 -3.56 18.92 2.57
CA GLN A 251 -3.64 17.46 2.49
C GLN A 251 -3.54 16.79 3.87
N LEU A 252 -2.78 17.38 4.80
CA LEU A 252 -2.61 16.88 6.17
C LEU A 252 -3.76 17.30 7.11
N ALA A 253 -4.29 18.51 6.97
CA ALA A 253 -5.29 19.04 7.89
C ALA A 253 -6.74 18.72 7.47
N ALA A 254 -7.07 18.84 6.19
CA ALA A 254 -8.45 18.70 5.70
C ALA A 254 -9.09 17.34 6.04
N PRO A 255 -8.37 16.20 6.01
CA PRO A 255 -8.96 14.91 6.39
C PRO A 255 -9.50 14.85 7.81
N PHE A 256 -9.12 15.75 8.72
CA PHE A 256 -9.68 15.80 10.10
C PHE A 256 -10.99 16.60 10.19
N SER A 257 -11.32 17.44 9.22
CA SER A 257 -12.56 18.22 9.19
C SER A 257 -13.71 17.49 8.48
N PRO A 258 -14.87 17.27 9.12
CA PRO A 258 -16.01 16.54 8.53
C PRO A 258 -16.71 17.26 7.38
N ALA A 259 -16.25 18.46 7.00
CA ALA A 259 -16.91 19.36 6.06
C ALA A 259 -16.73 19.00 4.58
N VAL A 260 -15.96 17.98 4.22
CA VAL A 260 -15.93 17.46 2.85
C VAL A 260 -16.96 16.33 2.80
N PRO A 261 -18.13 16.51 2.16
CA PRO A 261 -18.93 15.37 1.78
C PRO A 261 -18.00 14.51 0.94
N ALA A 262 -17.68 13.30 1.41
CA ALA A 262 -17.21 12.28 0.50
C ALA A 262 -18.29 12.23 -0.57
N VAL A 263 -17.96 12.64 -1.81
CA VAL A 263 -18.88 12.46 -2.92
C VAL A 263 -19.21 10.98 -2.87
N THR A 264 -20.45 10.70 -2.50
CA THR A 264 -20.99 9.35 -2.58
C THR A 264 -21.02 9.07 -4.06
N VAL A 265 -19.91 8.54 -4.60
CA VAL A 265 -20.05 7.65 -5.74
C VAL A 265 -21.11 6.66 -5.31
N ASP A 266 -22.13 6.45 -6.13
CA ASP A 266 -23.18 5.51 -5.80
C ASP A 266 -22.56 4.15 -5.56
N ARG A 267 -22.39 3.83 -4.27
CA ARG A 267 -21.67 2.69 -3.74
C ARG A 267 -22.61 1.51 -3.52
N THR A 268 -23.86 1.64 -3.99
CA THR A 268 -24.94 0.66 -3.80
C THR A 268 -25.01 -0.42 -4.89
N GLU A 269 -24.28 -0.26 -6.00
CA GLU A 269 -24.18 -1.29 -7.02
C GLU A 269 -22.91 -2.15 -6.84
N ASN A 270 -23.01 -3.15 -5.96
CA ASN A 270 -22.20 -4.37 -5.96
C ASN A 270 -22.86 -5.45 -5.11
#